data_AF-A0A9D1HNR4-F1
#
_entry.id   AF-A0A9D1HNR4-F1
#
_cell.length_a   1.000
_cell.length_b   1.000
_cell.length_c   1.000
_cell.angle_alpha   90.00
_cell.angle_beta   90.00
_cell.angle_gamma   90.00
#
_symmetry.space_group_name_H-M   'P 1'
#
loop_
_entity.id
_entity.type
_entity.pdbx_description
1 polymer ?
#
loop_
_entity_poly.entity_id
_entity_poly.type
_entity_poly.pdbx_seq_one_letter_code
_entity_poly.pdbx_strand_id
1 'polypeptide(L)'
;MHLQLILASLIWGFNIVVMKLTLISVPPYHLAIVRVLLSCLVLYVIARWQHVPLTVSYRQLPGLGMIGLLNVSLNFGLSFYGLQLLEGNQVALLNTLSPLIMCLVTWQAPASWASLALCLFGFYTSIHYDLSVFQTGHFYILLSLACYQLSLARIQKLSMDRLVISFWSMLLGGLLLLGPAYVLEGWAWGSFLSLSLSQWFWFGLFSVVGFALIQLVYIKAGNRMSMVAVGFYMNLAPVFTYLGSLIFLHERFDLFVGLGMGMVLVSLYWSKKSAQRALSS
;
A
#
# COMPACT_ATOMS: atom_id res chain seq x y z
N MET A 1 -8.31 1.53 -19.60
CA MET A 1 -8.43 1.43 -18.12
C MET A 1 -7.62 0.27 -17.56
N HIS A 2 -7.77 -0.97 -18.07
CA HIS A 2 -6.99 -2.12 -17.57
C HIS A 2 -5.47 -1.92 -17.63
N LEU A 3 -4.93 -1.43 -18.75
CA LEU A 3 -3.49 -1.12 -18.87
C LEU A 3 -3.02 -0.09 -17.82
N GLN A 4 -3.82 0.93 -17.53
CA GLN A 4 -3.50 1.94 -16.52
C GLN A 4 -3.42 1.33 -15.11
N LEU A 5 -4.30 0.38 -14.79
CA LEU A 5 -4.26 -0.32 -13.51
C LEU A 5 -3.07 -1.27 -13.40
N ILE A 6 -2.69 -1.95 -14.49
CA ILE A 6 -1.47 -2.79 -14.51
C ILE A 6 -0.23 -1.91 -14.29
N LEU A 7 -0.15 -0.77 -14.99
CA LEU A 7 0.94 0.19 -14.80
C LEU A 7 0.95 0.78 -13.39
N ALA A 8 -0.21 1.12 -12.83
CA ALA A 8 -0.32 1.57 -11.44
C ALA A 8 0.18 0.50 -10.45
N SER A 9 -0.16 -0.76 -10.70
CA SER A 9 0.29 -1.89 -9.88
C SER A 9 1.80 -2.11 -10.00
N LEU A 10 2.35 -1.92 -11.19
CA LEU A 10 3.80 -1.94 -11.43
C LEU A 10 4.49 -0.82 -10.63
N ILE A 11 4.01 0.41 -10.74
CA ILE A 11 4.56 1.56 -10.00
C ILE A 11 4.47 1.29 -8.48
N TRP A 12 3.36 0.72 -8.00
CA TRP A 12 3.21 0.35 -6.58
C TRP A 12 4.20 -0.73 -6.16
N GLY A 13 4.40 -1.76 -6.98
CA GLY A 13 5.34 -2.84 -6.67
C GLY A 13 6.79 -2.35 -6.62
N PHE A 14 7.21 -1.58 -7.63
CA PHE A 14 8.53 -0.96 -7.67
C PHE A 14 8.72 0.11 -6.59
N ASN A 15 7.65 0.76 -6.13
CA ASN A 15 7.73 1.66 -4.98
C ASN A 15 8.27 0.93 -3.75
N ILE A 16 7.83 -0.29 -3.45
CA ILE A 16 8.34 -1.05 -2.29
C ILE A 16 9.85 -1.30 -2.40
N VAL A 17 10.33 -1.65 -3.60
CA VAL A 17 11.75 -1.87 -3.88
C VAL A 17 12.56 -0.58 -3.67
N VAL A 18 12.09 0.53 -4.23
CA VAL A 18 12.73 1.86 -4.06
C VAL A 18 12.71 2.30 -2.59
N MET A 19 11.60 2.08 -1.88
CA MET A 19 11.50 2.38 -0.45
C MET A 19 12.54 1.59 0.33
N LYS A 20 12.67 0.29 0.07
CA LYS A 20 13.63 -0.57 0.76
C LYS A 20 15.08 -0.12 0.54
N LEU A 21 15.45 0.24 -0.69
CA LEU A 21 16.78 0.81 -0.98
C LEU A 21 17.02 2.15 -0.29
N THR A 22 15.97 2.98 -0.16
CA THR A 22 16.08 4.30 0.48
C THR A 22 16.17 4.18 2.01
N LEU A 23 15.51 3.18 2.59
CA LEU A 23 15.55 2.87 4.03
C LEU A 23 16.93 2.42 4.55
N ILE A 24 17.88 2.13 3.66
CA ILE A 24 19.29 1.89 4.03
C ILE A 24 19.92 3.17 4.56
N SER A 25 19.53 4.32 4.01
CA SER A 25 20.14 5.62 4.33
C SER A 25 19.23 6.53 5.15
N VAL A 26 17.91 6.39 5.01
CA VAL A 26 16.93 7.30 5.61
C VAL A 26 16.04 6.55 6.60
N PRO A 27 15.87 7.07 7.84
CA PRO A 27 14.97 6.48 8.82
C PRO A 27 13.49 6.39 8.36
N PRO A 28 12.76 5.33 8.77
CA PRO A 28 11.38 5.08 8.36
C PRO A 28 10.39 6.26 8.44
N TYR A 29 10.22 6.90 9.59
CA TYR A 29 9.26 7.99 9.77
C TYR A 29 9.66 9.23 8.96
N HIS A 30 10.94 9.61 8.98
CA HIS A 30 11.45 10.71 8.16
C HIS A 30 11.16 10.48 6.67
N LEU A 31 11.40 9.25 6.19
CA LEU A 31 11.13 8.87 4.82
C LEU A 31 9.63 8.91 4.49
N ALA A 32 8.77 8.44 5.40
CA ALA A 32 7.32 8.51 5.26
C ALA A 32 6.83 9.96 5.19
N ILE A 33 7.33 10.85 6.05
CA ILE A 33 6.96 12.28 6.07
C ILE A 33 7.30 12.94 4.73
N VAL A 34 8.55 12.84 4.27
CA VAL A 34 8.98 13.47 3.01
C VAL A 34 8.18 12.93 1.84
N ARG A 35 8.01 11.60 1.76
CA ARG A 35 7.18 10.96 0.72
C ARG A 35 5.78 11.54 0.69
N VAL A 36 5.11 11.58 1.84
CA VAL A 36 3.70 11.98 1.95
C VAL A 36 3.53 13.47 1.65
N LEU A 37 4.37 14.33 2.23
CA LEU A 37 4.25 15.78 2.03
C LEU A 37 4.56 16.17 0.58
N LEU A 38 5.57 15.57 -0.06
CA LEU A 38 5.82 15.78 -1.49
C LEU A 38 4.65 15.26 -2.35
N SER A 39 4.07 14.11 -1.99
CA SER A 39 2.90 13.59 -2.71
C SER A 39 1.68 14.48 -2.53
N CYS A 40 1.50 15.11 -1.35
CA CYS A 40 0.46 16.12 -1.11
C CYS A 40 0.62 17.33 -2.03
N LEU A 41 1.85 17.78 -2.30
CA LEU A 41 2.11 18.86 -3.27
C LEU A 41 1.67 18.44 -4.67
N VAL A 42 1.98 17.21 -5.09
CA VAL A 42 1.55 16.69 -6.40
C VAL A 42 0.01 16.62 -6.48
N LEU A 43 -0.66 16.10 -5.44
CA LEU A 43 -2.12 16.04 -5.38
C LEU A 43 -2.76 17.45 -5.38
N TYR A 44 -2.13 18.42 -4.71
CA TYR A 44 -2.55 19.81 -4.76
C TYR A 44 -2.51 20.36 -6.19
N VAL A 45 -1.39 20.19 -6.89
CA VAL A 45 -1.26 20.59 -8.30
C VAL A 45 -2.33 19.93 -9.17
N ILE A 46 -2.57 18.63 -8.98
CA ILE A 46 -3.62 17.92 -9.71
C ILE A 46 -5.01 18.48 -9.39
N ALA A 47 -5.32 18.76 -8.12
CA ALA A 47 -6.61 19.32 -7.72
C ALA A 47 -6.84 20.70 -8.35
N ARG A 48 -5.80 21.54 -8.41
CA ARG A 48 -5.83 22.83 -9.11
C ARG A 48 -6.08 22.65 -10.61
N TRP A 49 -5.42 21.68 -11.24
CA TRP A 49 -5.59 21.38 -12.66
C TRP A 49 -6.99 20.83 -12.98
N GLN A 50 -7.57 20.01 -12.09
CA GLN A 50 -8.91 19.46 -12.25
C GLN A 50 -10.03 20.39 -11.73
N HIS A 51 -9.67 21.59 -11.25
CA HIS A 51 -10.60 22.54 -10.65
C HIS A 51 -11.43 21.97 -9.49
N VAL A 52 -10.87 21.00 -8.74
CA VAL A 52 -11.52 20.41 -7.58
C VAL A 52 -11.23 21.27 -6.35
N PRO A 53 -12.26 21.84 -5.68
CA PRO A 53 -12.04 22.62 -4.47
C PRO A 53 -11.64 21.71 -3.31
N LEU A 54 -10.46 21.95 -2.74
CA LEU A 54 -9.98 21.23 -1.54
C LEU A 54 -10.59 21.77 -0.23
N THR A 55 -11.74 22.42 -0.31
CA THR A 55 -12.43 23.02 0.85
C THR A 55 -13.13 21.93 1.66
N VAL A 56 -12.92 21.93 2.97
CA VAL A 56 -13.60 21.03 3.91
C VAL A 56 -14.11 21.83 5.10
N SER A 57 -15.22 21.39 5.68
CA SER A 57 -15.71 21.94 6.94
C SER A 57 -14.81 21.48 8.09
N TYR A 58 -14.63 22.33 9.10
CA TYR A 58 -13.93 21.97 10.34
C TYR A 58 -14.53 20.72 11.02
N ARG A 59 -15.84 20.45 10.81
CA ARG A 59 -16.52 19.25 11.32
C ARG A 59 -16.06 17.96 10.63
N GLN A 60 -15.53 18.05 9.41
CA GLN A 60 -15.04 16.90 8.64
C GLN A 60 -13.58 16.56 8.96
N LEU A 61 -12.81 17.52 9.49
CA LEU A 61 -11.39 17.35 9.80
C LEU A 61 -11.10 16.19 10.77
N PRO A 62 -11.87 15.95 11.86
CA PRO A 62 -11.60 14.80 12.72
C PRO A 62 -11.74 13.46 11.99
N GLY A 63 -12.74 13.32 11.10
CA GLY A 63 -12.93 12.12 10.29
C GLY A 63 -11.78 11.91 9.29
N LEU A 64 -11.36 12.97 8.62
CA LEU A 64 -10.22 12.95 7.69
C LEU A 64 -8.89 12.70 8.40
N GLY A 65 -8.70 13.27 9.59
CA GLY A 65 -7.55 13.06 10.44
C GLY A 65 -7.46 11.63 10.95
N MET A 66 -8.60 11.03 11.31
CA MET A 66 -8.68 9.62 11.67
C MET A 66 -8.37 8.69 10.48
N ILE A 67 -8.82 9.03 9.27
CA ILE A 67 -8.41 8.32 8.05
C ILE A 67 -6.91 8.49 7.82
N GLY A 68 -6.37 9.70 7.99
CA GLY A 68 -4.92 9.98 7.89
C GLY A 68 -4.11 9.18 8.89
N LEU A 69 -4.54 9.12 10.15
CA LEU A 69 -3.92 8.32 11.20
C LEU A 69 -3.82 6.84 10.78
N LEU A 70 -4.91 6.26 10.29
CA LEU A 70 -4.95 4.84 9.91
C LEU A 70 -4.21 4.55 8.60
N ASN A 71 -4.50 5.32 7.56
CA ASN A 71 -4.06 5.06 6.19
C ASN A 71 -2.65 5.58 5.89
N VAL A 72 -2.14 6.52 6.68
CA VAL A 72 -0.88 7.21 6.41
C VAL A 72 0.06 7.07 7.59
N SER A 73 -0.34 7.52 8.79
CA SER A 73 0.60 7.53 9.91
C SER A 73 0.93 6.12 10.42
N LEU A 74 -0.09 5.36 10.80
CA LEU A 74 0.07 3.99 11.26
C LEU A 74 0.44 3.06 10.11
N ASN A 75 -0.25 3.16 8.96
CA ASN A 75 0.08 2.32 7.82
C ASN A 75 1.53 2.52 7.36
N PHE A 76 1.97 3.73 6.98
CA PHE A 76 3.34 3.90 6.47
C PHE A 76 4.40 3.75 7.55
N GLY A 77 4.18 4.25 8.77
CA GLY A 77 5.11 4.05 9.88
C GLY A 77 5.39 2.56 10.11
N LEU A 78 4.34 1.77 10.36
CA LEU A 78 4.48 0.33 10.58
C LEU A 78 4.99 -0.39 9.32
N SER A 79 4.52 -0.02 8.13
CA SER A 79 4.98 -0.65 6.88
C SER A 79 6.47 -0.46 6.65
N PHE A 80 7.02 0.72 6.94
CA PHE A 80 8.42 1.02 6.68
C PHE A 80 9.35 0.39 7.71
N TYR A 81 8.95 0.34 8.99
CA TYR A 81 9.67 -0.48 9.98
C TYR A 81 9.61 -1.97 9.63
N GLY A 82 8.45 -2.46 9.21
CA GLY A 82 8.32 -3.84 8.73
C GLY A 82 9.22 -4.12 7.52
N LEU A 83 9.25 -3.20 6.56
CA LEU A 83 10.06 -3.31 5.34
C LEU A 83 11.57 -3.27 5.62
N GLN A 84 12.01 -2.51 6.63
CA GLN A 84 13.42 -2.47 7.03
C GLN A 84 13.87 -3.81 7.65
N LEU A 85 12.97 -4.54 8.30
CA LEU A 85 13.25 -5.79 8.99
C LEU A 85 13.07 -7.04 8.12
N LEU A 86 12.45 -6.92 6.94
CA LEU A 86 12.05 -8.05 6.11
C LEU A 86 12.64 -8.03 4.71
N GLU A 87 12.68 -9.20 4.10
CA GLU A 87 12.92 -9.31 2.66
C GLU A 87 11.75 -8.71 1.86
N GLY A 88 12.05 -8.17 0.67
CA GLY A 88 11.05 -7.57 -0.20
C GLY A 88 10.07 -8.61 -0.72
N ASN A 89 10.56 -9.84 -0.96
CA ASN A 89 9.73 -11.01 -1.25
C ASN A 89 8.71 -11.33 -0.12
N GLN A 90 9.10 -11.24 1.16
CA GLN A 90 8.25 -11.48 2.32
C GLN A 90 7.18 -10.39 2.44
N VAL A 91 7.57 -9.13 2.27
CA VAL A 91 6.63 -8.00 2.25
C VAL A 91 5.64 -8.14 1.10
N ALA A 92 6.09 -8.55 -0.09
CA ALA A 92 5.20 -8.82 -1.21
C ALA A 92 4.14 -9.86 -0.84
N LEU A 93 4.56 -11.01 -0.30
CA LEU A 93 3.67 -12.09 0.11
C LEU A 93 2.66 -11.64 1.18
N LEU A 94 3.12 -10.94 2.22
CA LEU A 94 2.23 -10.41 3.26
C LEU A 94 1.16 -9.48 2.69
N ASN A 95 1.53 -8.60 1.74
CA ASN A 95 0.57 -7.71 1.08
C ASN A 95 -0.53 -8.47 0.31
N THR A 96 -0.29 -9.71 -0.11
CA THR A 96 -1.32 -10.53 -0.76
C THR A 96 -2.43 -10.98 0.19
N LEU A 97 -2.21 -10.93 1.50
CA LEU A 97 -3.22 -11.18 2.52
C LEU A 97 -4.23 -10.02 2.68
N SER A 98 -4.07 -8.92 1.94
CA SER A 98 -4.97 -7.75 1.99
C SER A 98 -6.47 -8.11 1.94
N PRO A 99 -6.97 -9.02 1.06
CA PRO A 99 -8.38 -9.39 1.04
C PRO A 99 -8.83 -10.13 2.31
N LEU A 100 -7.98 -10.98 2.88
CA LEU A 100 -8.26 -11.65 4.16
C LEU A 100 -8.36 -10.62 5.29
N ILE A 101 -7.38 -9.72 5.37
CA ILE A 101 -7.38 -8.66 6.39
C ILE A 101 -8.62 -7.77 6.26
N MET A 102 -9.07 -7.47 5.05
CA MET A 102 -10.33 -6.73 4.82
C MET A 102 -11.55 -7.47 5.39
N CYS A 103 -11.66 -8.78 5.13
CA CYS A 103 -12.76 -9.60 5.67
C CYS A 103 -12.77 -9.58 7.20
N LEU A 104 -11.60 -9.73 7.83
CA LEU A 104 -11.44 -9.68 9.28
C LEU A 104 -11.82 -8.30 9.85
N VAL A 105 -11.28 -7.22 9.29
CA VAL A 105 -11.54 -5.87 9.83
C VAL A 105 -13.00 -5.44 9.69
N THR A 106 -13.69 -5.92 8.66
CA THR A 106 -15.10 -5.59 8.40
C THR A 106 -16.11 -6.60 8.93
N TRP A 107 -15.66 -7.74 9.46
CA TRP A 107 -16.49 -8.90 9.79
C TRP A 107 -17.41 -9.35 8.64
N GLN A 108 -16.88 -9.32 7.41
CA GLN A 108 -17.58 -9.78 6.22
C GLN A 108 -17.03 -11.12 5.76
N ALA A 109 -17.92 -12.00 5.27
CA ALA A 109 -17.50 -13.25 4.67
C ALA A 109 -16.72 -13.01 3.36
N PRO A 110 -15.70 -13.83 3.05
CA PRO A 110 -15.03 -13.73 1.76
C PRO A 110 -16.00 -14.09 0.64
N ALA A 111 -15.81 -13.48 -0.54
CA ALA A 111 -16.58 -13.82 -1.73
C ALA A 111 -16.46 -15.29 -2.15
N SER A 112 -15.39 -15.98 -1.71
CA SER A 112 -15.17 -17.40 -1.96
C SER A 112 -14.25 -17.97 -0.87
N TRP A 113 -14.79 -18.87 -0.05
CA TRP A 113 -14.01 -19.61 0.95
C TRP A 113 -12.90 -20.46 0.31
N ALA A 114 -13.17 -21.07 -0.85
CA ALA A 114 -12.17 -21.82 -1.61
C ALA A 114 -11.01 -20.93 -2.07
N SER A 115 -11.30 -19.71 -2.53
CA SER A 115 -10.27 -18.74 -2.91
C SER A 115 -9.46 -18.33 -1.68
N LEU A 116 -10.13 -18.05 -0.55
CA LEU A 116 -9.43 -17.70 0.68
C LEU A 116 -8.51 -18.82 1.18
N ALA A 117 -8.98 -20.08 1.16
CA ALA A 117 -8.19 -21.24 1.53
C ALA A 117 -6.96 -21.40 0.62
N LEU A 118 -7.11 -21.20 -0.69
CA LEU A 118 -5.99 -21.24 -1.62
C LEU A 118 -4.98 -20.09 -1.38
N CYS A 119 -5.45 -18.90 -1.02
CA CYS A 119 -4.58 -17.78 -0.67
C CYS A 119 -3.76 -18.09 0.59
N LEU A 120 -4.42 -18.59 1.64
CA LEU A 120 -3.77 -19.00 2.89
C LEU A 120 -2.78 -20.13 2.67
N PHE A 121 -3.13 -21.13 1.86
CA PHE A 121 -2.24 -22.23 1.52
C PHE A 121 -1.04 -21.77 0.68
N GLY A 122 -1.25 -20.85 -0.26
CA GLY A 122 -0.18 -20.22 -1.04
C GLY A 122 0.79 -19.45 -0.14
N PHE A 123 0.26 -18.66 0.80
CA PHE A 123 1.08 -17.99 1.80
C PHE A 123 1.83 -18.97 2.70
N TYR A 124 1.18 -20.01 3.22
CA TYR A 124 1.82 -21.03 4.06
C TYR A 124 2.92 -21.80 3.31
N THR A 125 2.71 -22.08 2.02
CA THR A 125 3.73 -22.67 1.13
C THR A 125 4.92 -21.73 0.97
N SER A 126 4.68 -20.43 0.81
CA SER A 126 5.74 -19.43 0.59
C SER A 126 6.68 -19.24 1.79
N ILE A 127 6.25 -19.62 2.99
CA ILE A 127 7.07 -19.62 4.21
C ILE A 127 7.59 -21.01 4.56
N HIS A 128 7.69 -21.91 3.57
CA HIS A 128 8.20 -23.28 3.75
C HIS A 128 7.44 -24.09 4.79
N TYR A 129 6.14 -23.82 4.96
CA TYR A 129 5.31 -24.45 5.97
C TYR A 129 5.81 -24.26 7.41
N ASP A 130 6.60 -23.21 7.64
CA ASP A 130 7.18 -22.91 8.96
C ASP A 130 6.63 -21.58 9.48
N LEU A 131 5.79 -21.67 10.52
CA LEU A 131 5.24 -20.49 11.19
C LEU A 131 6.24 -19.83 12.15
N SER A 132 7.35 -20.48 12.47
CA SER A 132 8.36 -19.92 13.38
C SER A 132 9.16 -18.77 12.75
N VAL A 133 9.09 -18.61 11.42
CA VAL A 133 9.72 -17.50 10.69
C VAL A 133 9.12 -16.13 11.03
N PHE A 134 7.96 -16.09 11.70
CA PHE A 134 7.29 -14.86 12.08
C PHE A 134 8.07 -14.08 13.14
N GLN A 135 8.74 -13.03 12.68
CA GLN A 135 9.41 -12.03 13.50
C GLN A 135 8.65 -10.69 13.56
N THR A 136 9.12 -9.76 14.40
CA THR A 136 8.53 -8.43 14.62
C THR A 136 8.13 -7.69 13.34
N GLY A 137 8.96 -7.76 12.29
CA GLY A 137 8.66 -7.15 10.99
C GLY A 137 7.36 -7.63 10.36
N HIS A 138 7.04 -8.94 10.47
CA HIS A 138 5.80 -9.50 9.92
C HIS A 138 4.58 -8.91 10.62
N PHE A 139 4.64 -8.77 11.94
CA PHE A 139 3.56 -8.16 12.73
C PHE A 139 3.36 -6.69 12.37
N TYR A 140 4.43 -5.93 12.11
CA TYR A 140 4.31 -4.55 11.64
C TYR A 140 3.62 -4.45 10.28
N ILE A 141 3.98 -5.30 9.31
CA ILE A 141 3.29 -5.31 8.01
C ILE A 141 1.83 -5.73 8.14
N LEU A 142 1.52 -6.77 8.91
CA LEU A 142 0.13 -7.23 9.11
C LEU A 142 -0.74 -6.18 9.81
N LEU A 143 -0.21 -5.52 10.85
CA LEU A 143 -0.92 -4.44 11.53
C LEU A 143 -1.10 -3.22 10.61
N SER A 144 -0.06 -2.90 9.83
CA SER A 144 -0.12 -1.85 8.81
C SER A 144 -1.23 -2.11 7.79
N LEU A 145 -1.36 -3.36 7.32
CA LEU A 145 -2.44 -3.80 6.43
C LEU A 145 -3.81 -3.67 7.11
N ALA A 146 -3.93 -4.05 8.38
CA ALA A 146 -5.18 -3.89 9.12
C ALA A 146 -5.60 -2.43 9.23
N CYS A 147 -4.67 -1.52 9.53
CA CYS A 147 -4.92 -0.07 9.54
C CYS A 147 -5.35 0.44 8.17
N TYR A 148 -4.68 0.01 7.09
CA TYR A 148 -5.05 0.37 5.72
C TYR A 148 -6.47 -0.06 5.38
N GLN A 149 -6.82 -1.32 5.61
CA GLN A 149 -8.14 -1.86 5.27
C GLN A 149 -9.26 -1.24 6.12
N LEU A 150 -9.00 -0.95 7.40
CA LEU A 150 -9.94 -0.22 8.25
C LEU A 150 -10.19 1.19 7.71
N SER A 151 -9.14 1.87 7.25
CA SER A 151 -9.26 3.20 6.64
C SER A 151 -10.08 3.15 5.36
N LEU A 152 -9.87 2.13 4.51
CA LEU A 152 -10.59 1.96 3.25
C LEU A 152 -12.09 1.72 3.49
N ALA A 153 -12.44 0.89 4.48
CA ALA A 153 -13.82 0.66 4.89
C ALA A 153 -14.51 1.94 5.41
N ARG A 154 -13.74 2.87 6.01
CA ARG A 154 -14.26 4.18 6.45
C ARG A 154 -14.40 5.16 5.29
N ILE A 155 -13.44 5.21 4.37
CA ILE A 155 -13.48 6.06 3.17
C ILE A 155 -14.73 5.75 2.34
N GLN A 156 -15.12 4.47 2.22
CA GLN A 156 -16.32 4.06 1.49
C GLN A 156 -17.63 4.66 2.04
N LYS A 157 -17.65 5.09 3.31
CA LYS A 157 -18.84 5.68 3.95
C LYS A 157 -18.91 7.20 3.78
N LEU A 158 -17.88 7.83 3.23
CA LEU A 158 -17.83 9.29 3.07
C LEU A 158 -18.38 9.71 1.71
N SER A 159 -19.34 10.63 1.72
CA SER A 159 -19.85 11.33 0.54
C SER A 159 -19.00 12.56 0.21
N MET A 160 -17.73 12.33 -0.14
CA MET A 160 -16.78 13.39 -0.50
C MET A 160 -15.96 12.97 -1.71
N ASP A 161 -15.49 13.94 -2.50
CA ASP A 161 -14.59 13.67 -3.60
C ASP A 161 -13.32 12.95 -3.09
N ARG A 162 -12.97 11.84 -3.74
CA ARG A 162 -11.85 10.99 -3.32
C ARG A 162 -10.50 11.70 -3.37
N LEU A 163 -10.33 12.70 -4.25
CA LEU A 163 -9.13 13.54 -4.29
C LEU A 163 -9.04 14.41 -3.03
N VAL A 164 -10.17 14.97 -2.57
CA VAL A 164 -10.26 15.77 -1.34
C VAL A 164 -9.95 14.89 -0.12
N ILE A 165 -10.53 13.69 -0.04
CA ILE A 165 -10.23 12.72 1.02
C ILE A 165 -8.74 12.39 1.02
N SER A 166 -8.16 12.07 -0.15
CA SER A 166 -6.75 11.70 -0.27
C SER A 166 -5.83 12.84 0.14
N PHE A 167 -6.07 14.06 -0.35
CA PHE A 167 -5.27 15.23 0.00
C PHE A 167 -5.28 15.50 1.51
N TRP A 168 -6.47 15.59 2.13
CA TRP A 168 -6.57 15.92 3.56
C TRP A 168 -6.08 14.80 4.47
N SER A 169 -6.39 13.54 4.17
CA SER A 169 -5.89 12.41 4.97
C SER A 169 -4.38 12.27 4.87
N MET A 170 -3.78 12.52 3.70
CA MET A 170 -2.32 12.56 3.55
C MET A 170 -1.68 13.74 4.26
N LEU A 171 -2.26 14.93 4.16
CA LEU A 171 -1.74 16.10 4.85
C LEU A 171 -1.77 15.90 6.38
N LEU A 172 -2.95 15.56 6.93
CA LEU A 172 -3.12 15.36 8.37
C LEU A 172 -2.31 14.17 8.88
N GLY A 173 -2.33 13.04 8.17
CA GLY A 173 -1.55 11.86 8.51
C GLY A 173 -0.04 12.08 8.41
N GLY A 174 0.41 12.88 7.42
CA GLY A 174 1.79 13.32 7.27
C GLY A 174 2.27 14.15 8.46
N LEU A 175 1.44 15.08 8.93
CA LEU A 175 1.74 15.87 10.13
C LEU A 175 1.79 15.01 11.40
N LEU A 176 0.90 14.03 11.53
CA LEU A 176 0.87 13.11 12.67
C LEU A 176 2.11 12.20 12.76
N LEU A 177 2.85 12.00 11.66
CA LEU A 177 4.13 11.26 11.67
C LEU A 177 5.27 12.04 12.35
N LEU A 178 5.16 13.37 12.50
CA LEU A 178 6.22 14.19 13.09
C LEU A 178 6.53 13.78 14.54
N GLY A 179 5.51 13.50 15.35
CA GLY A 179 5.69 13.09 16.75
C GLY A 179 6.53 11.81 16.87
N PRO A 180 6.09 10.68 16.27
CA PRO A 180 6.88 9.45 16.24
C PRO A 180 8.27 9.60 15.63
N ALA A 181 8.44 10.42 14.58
CA ALA A 181 9.76 10.68 14.00
C ALA A 181 10.74 11.25 15.03
N TYR A 182 10.33 12.29 15.77
CA TYR A 182 11.20 12.89 16.78
C TYR A 182 11.44 11.99 17.99
N VAL A 183 10.42 11.23 18.42
CA VAL A 183 10.53 10.37 19.60
C VAL A 183 11.36 9.11 19.32
N LEU A 184 11.22 8.51 18.13
CA LEU A 184 11.81 7.21 17.82
C LEU A 184 13.09 7.30 16.96
N GLU A 185 13.24 8.36 16.16
CA GLU A 185 14.36 8.52 15.22
C GLU A 185 15.19 9.79 15.49
N GLY A 186 14.74 10.67 16.38
CA GLY A 186 15.41 11.93 16.69
C GLY A 186 15.39 12.93 15.52
N TRP A 187 16.39 13.82 15.47
CA TRP A 187 16.53 14.80 14.39
C TRP A 187 17.41 14.23 13.26
N ALA A 188 16.81 13.46 12.35
CA ALA A 188 17.55 12.72 11.31
C ALA A 188 17.36 13.26 9.89
N TRP A 189 16.91 14.51 9.72
CA TRP A 189 16.68 15.14 8.42
C TRP A 189 17.95 15.22 7.54
N GLY A 190 19.14 15.28 8.15
CA GLY A 190 20.42 15.26 7.43
C GLY A 190 20.65 13.98 6.62
N SER A 191 19.95 12.89 6.94
CA SER A 191 20.07 11.60 6.23
C SER A 191 19.74 11.71 4.74
N PHE A 192 18.85 12.63 4.36
CA PHE A 192 18.49 12.87 2.97
C PHE A 192 19.61 13.48 2.12
N LEU A 193 20.58 14.14 2.75
CA LEU A 193 21.75 14.68 2.06
C LEU A 193 22.72 13.58 1.60
N SER A 194 22.63 12.40 2.19
CA SER A 194 23.44 11.23 1.79
C SER A 194 22.92 10.53 0.53
N LEU A 195 21.70 10.85 0.09
CA LEU A 195 21.11 10.23 -1.09
C LEU A 195 21.76 10.78 -2.37
N SER A 196 22.23 9.87 -3.21
CA SER A 196 22.69 10.18 -4.56
C SER A 196 21.55 10.74 -5.43
N LEU A 197 21.91 11.45 -6.51
CA LEU A 197 20.95 11.97 -7.48
C LEU A 197 20.06 10.86 -8.08
N SER A 198 20.64 9.67 -8.30
CA SER A 198 19.90 8.50 -8.77
C SER A 198 18.84 8.04 -7.78
N GLN A 199 19.18 7.96 -6.48
CA GLN A 199 18.23 7.59 -5.43
C GLN A 199 17.09 8.62 -5.32
N TRP A 200 17.41 9.91 -5.39
CA TRP A 200 16.40 10.98 -5.43
C TRP A 200 15.48 10.88 -6.65
N PHE A 201 16.03 10.59 -7.83
CA PHE A 201 15.25 10.41 -9.05
C PHE A 201 14.24 9.27 -8.91
N TRP A 202 14.70 8.07 -8.49
CA TRP A 202 13.82 6.91 -8.35
C TRP A 202 12.80 7.08 -7.22
N PHE A 203 13.20 7.70 -6.11
CA PHE A 203 12.29 8.07 -5.02
C PHE A 203 11.20 9.04 -5.50
N GLY A 204 11.58 10.10 -6.21
CA GLY A 204 10.64 11.05 -6.79
C GLY A 204 9.68 10.39 -7.79
N LEU A 205 10.20 9.53 -8.67
CA LEU A 205 9.42 8.88 -9.72
C LEU A 205 8.40 7.87 -9.15
N PHE A 206 8.84 6.92 -8.32
CA PHE A 206 7.98 5.83 -7.85
C PHE A 206 7.23 6.17 -6.55
N SER A 207 7.85 6.93 -5.64
CA SER A 207 7.31 7.15 -4.30
C SER A 207 6.53 8.43 -4.13
N VAL A 208 6.83 9.46 -4.94
CA VAL A 208 6.15 10.76 -4.91
C VAL A 208 5.15 10.86 -6.06
N VAL A 209 5.63 11.00 -7.29
CA VAL A 209 4.78 11.15 -8.48
C VAL A 209 4.00 9.87 -8.73
N GLY A 210 4.67 8.72 -8.65
CA GLY A 210 4.06 7.41 -8.81
C GLY A 210 2.92 7.16 -7.84
N PHE A 211 3.11 7.51 -6.56
CA PHE A 211 2.06 7.37 -5.56
C PHE A 211 0.83 8.25 -5.89
N ALA A 212 1.03 9.51 -6.26
CA ALA A 212 -0.06 10.39 -6.69
C ALA A 212 -0.79 9.86 -7.94
N LEU A 213 -0.04 9.34 -8.92
CA LEU A 213 -0.61 8.75 -10.13
C LEU A 213 -1.47 7.51 -9.81
N ILE A 214 -1.03 6.67 -8.88
CA ILE A 214 -1.80 5.50 -8.46
C ILE A 214 -3.13 5.92 -7.84
N GLN A 215 -3.13 6.95 -6.99
CA GLN A 215 -4.37 7.51 -6.44
C GLN A 215 -5.32 7.97 -7.55
N LEU A 216 -4.82 8.69 -8.56
CA LEU A 216 -5.65 9.14 -9.68
C LEU A 216 -6.21 7.99 -10.52
N VAL A 217 -5.40 6.99 -10.81
CA VAL A 217 -5.84 5.80 -11.57
C VAL A 217 -6.89 5.07 -10.77
N TYR A 218 -6.70 4.88 -9.46
CA TYR A 218 -7.66 4.22 -8.58
C TYR A 218 -9.00 4.96 -8.55
N ILE A 219 -8.99 6.29 -8.43
CA ILE A 219 -10.20 7.12 -8.45
C ILE A 219 -10.91 7.00 -9.81
N LYS A 220 -10.19 7.22 -10.91
CA LYS A 220 -10.78 7.11 -12.26
C LYS A 220 -11.33 5.71 -12.55
N ALA A 221 -10.65 4.67 -12.08
CA ALA A 221 -11.08 3.28 -12.24
C ALA A 221 -12.34 2.98 -11.44
N GLY A 222 -12.43 3.43 -10.19
CA GLY A 222 -13.62 3.26 -9.37
C GLY A 222 -14.88 3.91 -9.95
N ASN A 223 -14.74 4.94 -10.77
CA ASN A 223 -15.85 5.60 -11.46
C ASN A 223 -16.25 4.90 -12.79
N ARG A 224 -15.44 3.95 -13.29
CA ARG A 224 -15.66 3.31 -14.61
C ARG A 224 -15.83 1.80 -14.55
N MET A 225 -15.49 1.16 -13.44
CA MET A 225 -15.61 -0.29 -13.25
C MET A 225 -15.81 -0.62 -11.78
N SER A 226 -16.26 -1.85 -11.50
CA SER A 226 -16.49 -2.29 -10.13
C SER A 226 -15.21 -2.25 -9.29
N MET A 227 -15.34 -1.88 -8.02
CA MET A 227 -14.20 -1.85 -7.07
C MET A 227 -13.54 -3.23 -6.90
N VAL A 228 -14.30 -4.31 -7.12
CA VAL A 228 -13.77 -5.69 -7.17
C VAL A 228 -12.77 -5.85 -8.33
N ALA A 229 -13.09 -5.35 -9.52
CA ALA A 229 -12.19 -5.43 -10.67
C ALA A 229 -10.94 -4.55 -10.48
N VAL A 230 -11.10 -3.34 -9.94
CA VAL A 230 -9.98 -2.46 -9.59
C VAL A 230 -9.05 -3.15 -8.60
N GLY A 231 -9.62 -3.72 -7.52
CA GLY A 231 -8.87 -4.45 -6.50
C GLY A 231 -8.06 -5.60 -7.08
N PHE A 232 -8.62 -6.40 -7.98
CA PHE A 232 -7.88 -7.49 -8.63
C PHE A 232 -6.59 -7.00 -9.31
N TYR A 233 -6.66 -5.94 -10.12
CA TYR A 233 -5.48 -5.42 -10.78
C TYR A 233 -4.47 -4.87 -9.77
N MET A 234 -4.91 -4.11 -8.77
CA MET A 234 -4.02 -3.56 -7.73
C MET A 234 -3.31 -4.65 -6.92
N ASN A 235 -3.91 -5.84 -6.78
CA ASN A 235 -3.27 -7.00 -6.15
C ASN A 235 -2.18 -7.67 -7.02
N LEU A 236 -1.91 -7.17 -8.24
CA LEU A 236 -0.71 -7.55 -8.99
C LEU A 236 0.55 -6.84 -8.47
N ALA A 237 0.42 -5.79 -7.66
CA ALA A 237 1.57 -5.06 -7.12
C ALA A 237 2.56 -5.96 -6.36
N PRO A 238 2.14 -6.90 -5.49
CA PRO A 238 3.03 -7.91 -4.91
C PRO A 238 3.87 -8.71 -5.91
N VAL A 239 3.33 -9.02 -7.09
CA VAL A 239 4.09 -9.74 -8.13
C VAL A 239 5.22 -8.87 -8.65
N PHE A 240 4.93 -7.60 -8.94
CA PHE A 240 5.96 -6.64 -9.37
C PHE A 240 6.96 -6.36 -8.25
N THR A 241 6.53 -6.33 -6.99
CA THR A 241 7.46 -6.26 -5.85
C THR A 241 8.37 -7.47 -5.83
N TYR A 242 7.85 -8.68 -5.92
CA TYR A 242 8.65 -9.91 -5.91
C TYR A 242 9.69 -9.94 -7.04
N LEU A 243 9.25 -9.69 -8.28
CA LEU A 243 10.15 -9.61 -9.44
C LEU A 243 11.18 -8.50 -9.27
N GLY A 244 10.76 -7.32 -8.78
CA GLY A 244 11.64 -6.20 -8.53
C GLY A 244 12.67 -6.51 -7.42
N SER A 245 12.30 -7.26 -6.39
CA SER A 245 13.21 -7.69 -5.33
C SER A 245 14.30 -8.64 -5.86
N LEU A 246 13.94 -9.59 -6.72
CA LEU A 246 14.93 -10.49 -7.35
C LEU A 246 15.93 -9.70 -8.23
N ILE A 247 15.44 -8.74 -9.01
CA ILE A 247 16.25 -8.01 -9.99
C ILE A 247 17.10 -6.91 -9.33
N PHE A 248 16.50 -6.08 -8.48
CA PHE A 248 17.11 -4.84 -7.99
C PHE A 248 17.60 -4.91 -6.55
N LEU A 249 17.03 -5.80 -5.72
CA LEU A 249 17.54 -6.05 -4.36
C LEU A 249 18.51 -7.24 -4.32
N HIS A 250 18.66 -7.95 -5.44
CA HIS A 250 19.47 -9.17 -5.55
C HIS A 250 19.07 -10.24 -4.52
N GLU A 251 17.79 -10.28 -4.13
CA GLU A 251 17.25 -11.32 -3.25
C GLU A 251 17.30 -12.68 -3.95
N ARG A 252 17.51 -13.75 -3.18
CA ARG A 252 17.66 -15.09 -3.74
C ARG A 252 16.32 -15.59 -4.29
N PHE A 253 16.40 -16.25 -5.45
CA PHE A 253 15.24 -16.97 -5.96
C PHE A 253 14.90 -18.15 -5.05
N ASP A 254 13.63 -18.25 -4.70
CA ASP A 254 13.07 -19.32 -3.89
C ASP A 254 11.83 -19.88 -4.60
N LEU A 255 11.89 -21.19 -4.88
CA LEU A 255 10.83 -21.90 -5.57
C LEU A 255 9.52 -21.92 -4.77
N PHE A 256 9.58 -22.07 -3.45
CA PHE A 256 8.39 -22.12 -2.59
C PHE A 256 7.69 -20.76 -2.56
N VAL A 257 8.46 -19.67 -2.53
CA VAL A 257 7.93 -18.31 -2.68
C VAL A 257 7.24 -18.14 -4.05
N GLY A 258 7.89 -18.60 -5.13
CA GLY A 258 7.31 -18.53 -6.47
C GLY A 258 6.00 -19.32 -6.62
N LEU A 259 5.97 -20.55 -6.09
CA LEU A 259 4.76 -21.39 -6.07
C LEU A 259 3.65 -20.75 -5.24
N GLY A 260 3.97 -20.23 -4.05
CA GLY A 260 3.01 -19.54 -3.19
C GLY A 260 2.41 -18.31 -3.85
N MET A 261 3.24 -17.48 -4.50
CA MET A 261 2.77 -16.33 -5.28
C MET A 261 1.86 -16.75 -6.44
N GLY A 262 2.19 -17.84 -7.14
CA GLY A 262 1.34 -18.42 -8.19
C GLY A 262 -0.04 -18.84 -7.68
N MET A 263 -0.10 -19.55 -6.55
CA MET A 263 -1.35 -19.96 -5.91
C MET A 263 -2.21 -18.76 -5.49
N VAL A 264 -1.59 -17.74 -4.92
CA VAL A 264 -2.26 -16.49 -4.54
C VAL A 264 -2.87 -15.79 -5.76
N LEU A 265 -2.17 -15.73 -6.89
CA LEU A 265 -2.71 -15.14 -8.11
C LEU A 265 -3.93 -15.89 -8.65
N VAL A 266 -3.89 -17.23 -8.62
CA VAL A 266 -5.03 -18.06 -8.99
C VAL A 266 -6.21 -17.80 -8.03
N SER A 267 -5.94 -17.71 -6.73
CA SER A 267 -6.94 -17.36 -5.71
C SER A 267 -7.62 -16.01 -5.99
N LEU A 268 -6.83 -14.97 -6.30
CA LEU A 268 -7.38 -13.64 -6.61
C LEU A 268 -8.28 -13.65 -7.83
N TYR A 269 -7.90 -14.41 -8.86
CA TYR A 269 -8.71 -14.58 -10.07
C TYR A 269 -10.05 -15.29 -9.77
N TRP A 270 -10.03 -16.35 -8.97
CA TRP A 270 -11.24 -17.07 -8.56
C TRP A 270 -12.14 -16.24 -7.64
N SER A 271 -11.56 -15.47 -6.72
CA SER A 271 -12.27 -14.57 -5.82
C SER A 271 -13.05 -13.51 -6.63
N LYS A 272 -12.39 -12.90 -7.62
CA LYS A 272 -13.02 -11.95 -8.56
C LYS A 272 -14.22 -12.59 -9.28
N LYS A 273 -14.04 -13.79 -9.85
CA LYS A 273 -15.11 -14.50 -10.58
C LYS A 273 -16.30 -14.82 -9.67
N SER A 274 -16.05 -15.20 -8.42
CA SER A 274 -17.09 -15.51 -7.43
C SER A 274 -17.87 -14.26 -7.02
N ALA A 275 -17.16 -13.16 -6.74
CA ALA A 275 -17.79 -11.87 -6.42
C ALA A 275 -18.66 -11.33 -7.58
N GLN A 276 -18.23 -11.52 -8.82
CA GLN A 276 -19.04 -11.14 -10.00
C GLN A 276 -20.33 -11.95 -10.12
N ARG A 277 -20.28 -13.26 -9.83
CA ARG A 277 -21.47 -14.13 -9.85
C ARG A 277 -22.49 -13.74 -8.78
N ALA A 278 -22.03 -13.43 -7.58
CA ALA A 278 -22.91 -13.02 -6.47
C ALA A 278 -23.65 -11.68 -6.73
N LEU A 279 -23.08 -10.81 -7.56
CA LEU A 279 -23.73 -9.55 -7.97
C LEU A 279 -24.75 -9.73 -9.11
N SER A 280 -24.71 -10.87 -9.81
CA SER A 280 -25.63 -11.19 -10.92
C SER A 280 -26.80 -12.11 -10.53
N SER A 281 -26.84 -12.56 -9.28
CA SER A 281 -27.91 -13.37 -8.67
C SER A 281 -28.80 -12.51 -7.79
#